data_AF-A0A971AU68-F1
#
_entry.id   AF-A0A971AU68-F1
#
_cell.length_a   1.000
_cell.length_b   1.000
_cell.length_c   1.000
_cell.angle_alpha   90.00
_cell.angle_beta   90.00
_cell.angle_gamma   90.00
#
_symmetry.space_group_name_H-M   'P 1'
#
loop_
_entity.id
_entity.type
_entity.pdbx_description
1 polymer ?
#
loop_
_entity_poly.entity_id
_entity_poly.type
_entity_poly.pdbx_seq_one_letter_code
_entity_poly.pdbx_strand_id
1 'polypeptide(L)'
;MAEKPIRVLFRFTFGQPARNTPAEQRQQFNAGWMPFFKKWKAAGVKLLSSWMAPGGELEGYCHYLIFEMKDLEQLSQFNQEFNQSGMATIVDRYSVAVGDINQPWDGYWAQS
;
A
#
# COMPACT_ATOMS: atom_id res chain seq x y z
N MET A 1 11.18 -19.67 18.39
CA MET A 1 10.22 -19.88 17.28
C MET A 1 10.46 -18.78 16.28
N ALA A 2 10.51 -19.07 14.97
CA ALA A 2 10.62 -18.01 13.98
C ALA A 2 9.34 -17.16 14.03
N GLU A 3 9.50 -15.85 14.21
CA GLU A 3 8.38 -14.91 14.22
C GLU A 3 7.70 -14.97 12.85
N LYS A 4 6.37 -15.17 12.85
CA LYS A 4 5.61 -15.22 11.59
C LYS A 4 5.57 -13.81 11.00
N PRO A 5 5.80 -13.65 9.68
CA PRO A 5 5.70 -12.34 9.06
C PRO A 5 4.28 -11.79 9.18
N ILE A 6 4.16 -10.47 9.25
CA ILE A 6 2.90 -9.76 9.31
C ILE A 6 2.37 -9.47 7.91
N ARG A 7 1.04 -9.37 7.79
CA ARG A 7 0.38 -8.90 6.57
C ARG A 7 -0.08 -7.47 6.79
N VAL A 8 0.17 -6.62 5.81
CA VAL A 8 -0.12 -5.18 5.89
C VAL A 8 -0.97 -4.78 4.70
N LEU A 9 -2.17 -4.28 4.96
CA LEU A 9 -2.96 -3.56 3.96
C LEU A 9 -2.53 -2.11 3.95
N PHE A 10 -1.99 -1.68 2.83
CA PHE A 10 -1.59 -0.31 2.54
C PHE A 10 -2.59 0.27 1.54
N ARG A 11 -3.39 1.22 1.99
CA ARG A 11 -4.40 1.89 1.18
C ARG A 11 -4.04 3.35 1.00
N PHE A 12 -4.07 3.83 -0.24
CA PHE A 12 -3.91 5.26 -0.54
C PHE A 12 -4.80 5.71 -1.70
N THR A 13 -5.19 6.97 -1.68
CA THR A 13 -5.96 7.61 -2.76
C THR A 13 -5.11 8.70 -3.40
N PHE A 14 -4.97 8.67 -4.72
CA PHE A 14 -4.31 9.77 -5.42
C PHE A 14 -5.11 11.07 -5.29
N GLY A 15 -4.42 12.14 -4.93
CA GLY A 15 -5.01 13.47 -4.82
C GLY A 15 -5.32 14.12 -6.16
N GLN A 16 -6.03 15.24 -6.10
CA GLN A 16 -6.42 16.01 -7.30
C GLN A 16 -5.22 16.34 -8.22
N PRO A 17 -4.02 16.66 -7.71
CA PRO A 17 -2.84 16.88 -8.55
C PRO A 17 -2.50 15.67 -9.44
N ALA A 18 -2.41 14.46 -8.87
CA ALA A 18 -2.13 13.25 -9.63
C ALA A 18 -3.27 12.88 -10.59
N ARG A 19 -4.53 13.13 -10.20
CA ARG A 19 -5.70 12.88 -11.05
C ARG A 19 -5.72 13.75 -12.31
N ASN A 20 -5.31 15.00 -12.17
CA ASN A 20 -5.30 15.99 -13.24
C ASN A 20 -3.98 16.03 -14.04
N THR A 21 -2.97 15.26 -13.61
CA THR A 21 -1.67 15.24 -14.29
C THR A 21 -1.78 14.57 -15.66
N PRO A 22 -1.31 15.24 -16.74
CA PRO A 22 -1.28 14.68 -18.09
C PRO A 22 -0.54 13.34 -18.13
N ALA A 23 -0.92 12.46 -19.06
CA ALA A 23 -0.35 11.10 -19.16
C ALA A 23 1.19 11.09 -19.24
N GLU A 24 1.79 12.06 -19.94
CA GLU A 24 3.24 12.21 -20.07
C GLU A 24 3.94 12.51 -18.74
N GLN A 25 3.29 13.27 -17.86
CA GLN A 25 3.81 13.59 -16.52
C GLN A 25 3.54 12.46 -15.51
N ARG A 26 2.55 11.58 -15.74
CA ARG A 26 2.32 10.39 -14.90
C ARG A 26 3.51 9.43 -14.91
N GLN A 27 4.25 9.36 -16.01
CA GLN A 27 5.47 8.56 -16.08
C GLN A 27 6.55 9.07 -15.11
N GLN A 28 6.61 10.38 -14.86
CA GLN A 28 7.55 10.97 -13.91
C GLN A 28 7.20 10.58 -12.46
N PHE A 29 5.91 10.48 -12.13
CA PHE A 29 5.49 9.92 -10.84
C PHE A 29 5.88 8.46 -10.71
N ASN A 30 5.60 7.62 -11.71
CA ASN A 30 5.99 6.21 -11.69
C ASN A 30 7.52 6.04 -11.55
N ALA A 31 8.31 6.90 -12.20
CA ALA A 31 9.75 6.92 -12.08
C ALA A 31 10.22 7.28 -10.65
N GLY A 32 9.49 8.15 -9.94
CA GLY A 32 9.76 8.47 -8.54
C GLY A 32 9.40 7.33 -7.57
N TRP A 33 8.47 6.46 -7.95
CA TRP A 33 7.94 5.38 -7.09
C TRP A 33 8.81 4.12 -7.16
N MET A 34 9.36 3.84 -8.33
CA MET A 34 10.11 2.61 -8.59
C MET A 34 11.34 2.41 -7.66
N PRO A 35 12.15 3.45 -7.34
CA PRO A 35 13.27 3.30 -6.41
C PRO A 35 12.83 2.86 -5.00
N PHE A 36 11.74 3.43 -4.49
CA PHE A 36 11.19 3.09 -3.18
C PHE A 36 10.77 1.61 -3.12
N PHE A 37 9.98 1.13 -4.08
CA PHE A 37 9.56 -0.27 -4.11
C PHE A 37 10.73 -1.24 -4.34
N LYS A 38 11.73 -0.86 -5.15
CA LYS A 38 12.95 -1.66 -5.33
C LYS A 38 13.73 -1.83 -4.04
N LYS A 39 13.91 -0.73 -3.28
CA LYS A 39 14.56 -0.77 -1.96
C LYS A 39 13.84 -1.72 -1.01
N TRP A 40 12.52 -1.57 -0.86
CA TRP A 40 11.76 -2.39 0.08
C TRP A 40 11.64 -3.85 -0.34
N LYS A 41 11.57 -4.13 -1.64
CA LYS A 41 11.70 -5.51 -2.17
C LYS A 41 13.05 -6.13 -1.80
N ALA A 42 14.15 -5.40 -1.93
CA ALA A 42 15.48 -5.87 -1.53
C ALA A 42 15.60 -6.07 -0.01
N ALA A 43 14.88 -5.29 0.79
CA ALA A 43 14.76 -5.45 2.24
C ALA A 43 13.82 -6.60 2.67
N GLY A 44 13.27 -7.37 1.72
CA GLY A 44 12.45 -8.54 2.00
C GLY A 44 10.94 -8.29 2.09
N VAL A 45 10.46 -7.07 1.84
CA VAL A 45 9.02 -6.79 1.73
C VAL A 45 8.47 -7.46 0.46
N LYS A 46 7.39 -8.22 0.58
CA LYS A 46 6.75 -8.87 -0.56
C LYS A 46 5.39 -8.25 -0.84
N LEU A 47 5.14 -7.85 -2.07
CA LEU A 47 3.78 -7.51 -2.52
C LEU A 47 3.02 -8.82 -2.76
N LEU A 48 2.01 -9.09 -1.95
CA LEU A 48 1.15 -10.28 -2.06
C LEU A 48 0.03 -10.07 -3.06
N SER A 49 -0.57 -8.88 -3.06
CA SER A 49 -1.66 -8.52 -3.96
C SER A 49 -1.77 -7.02 -4.12
N SER A 50 -2.32 -6.59 -5.24
CA SER A 50 -2.68 -5.19 -5.49
C SER A 50 -4.03 -5.14 -6.19
N TRP A 51 -4.88 -4.22 -5.77
CA TRP A 51 -6.12 -3.93 -6.44
C TRP A 51 -6.32 -2.41 -6.54
N MET A 52 -6.84 -1.97 -7.67
CA MET A 52 -7.28 -0.59 -7.87
C MET A 52 -8.62 -0.61 -8.58
N ALA A 53 -9.49 0.33 -8.23
CA ALA A 53 -10.69 0.63 -9.01
C ALA A 53 -10.40 1.84 -9.90
N PRO A 54 -10.20 1.67 -11.22
CA PRO A 54 -10.11 2.80 -12.12
C PRO A 54 -11.51 3.41 -12.34
N GLY A 55 -11.70 4.69 -12.03
CA GLY A 55 -12.90 5.45 -12.42
C GLY A 55 -13.87 5.80 -11.28
N GLY A 56 -14.77 6.76 -11.52
CA GLY A 56 -15.57 7.43 -10.47
C GLY A 56 -16.68 6.62 -9.81
N GLU A 57 -16.81 5.33 -10.09
CA GLU A 57 -17.89 4.47 -9.54
C GLU A 57 -17.61 3.97 -8.11
N LEU A 58 -16.35 4.07 -7.66
CA LEU A 58 -15.93 3.85 -6.27
C LEU A 58 -15.12 5.09 -5.81
N GLU A 59 -14.36 5.02 -4.71
CA GLU A 59 -13.35 6.03 -4.39
C GLU A 59 -12.26 6.19 -5.49
N GLY A 60 -12.36 5.45 -6.60
CA GLY A 60 -12.01 5.76 -8.00
C GLY A 60 -10.56 6.05 -8.38
N TYR A 61 -9.75 6.27 -7.37
CA TYR A 61 -8.31 6.49 -7.38
C TYR A 61 -7.68 5.86 -6.14
N CYS A 62 -8.43 5.02 -5.44
CA CYS A 62 -8.00 4.30 -4.27
C CYS A 62 -7.24 3.03 -4.70
N HIS A 63 -6.06 2.87 -4.14
CA HIS A 63 -5.13 1.77 -4.37
C HIS A 63 -5.05 0.97 -3.08
N TYR A 64 -5.13 -0.35 -3.22
CA TYR A 64 -5.03 -1.30 -2.14
C TYR A 64 -3.85 -2.21 -2.45
N LEU A 65 -2.81 -2.14 -1.63
CA LEU A 65 -1.63 -2.98 -1.72
C LEU A 65 -1.56 -3.84 -0.47
N ILE A 66 -1.39 -5.15 -0.63
CA ILE A 66 -1.20 -6.07 0.49
C ILE A 66 0.26 -6.51 0.47
N PHE A 67 0.96 -6.22 1.56
CA PHE A 67 2.36 -6.60 1.75
C PHE A 67 2.51 -7.69 2.82
N GLU A 68 3.53 -8.53 2.65
CA GLU A 68 4.12 -9.32 3.72
C GLU A 68 5.40 -8.61 4.19
N MET A 69 5.52 -8.41 5.50
CA MET A 69 6.66 -7.76 6.15
C MET A 69 7.15 -8.62 7.32
N LYS A 70 8.42 -8.48 7.67
CA LYS A 70 9.07 -9.24 8.74
C LYS A 70 8.39 -9.00 10.10
N ASP A 71 8.17 -7.75 10.45
CA ASP A 71 7.69 -7.31 11.76
C ASP A 71 7.14 -5.88 11.72
N LEU A 72 6.65 -5.38 12.87
CA LEU A 72 6.14 -4.02 13.02
C LEU A 72 7.22 -2.94 12.89
N GLU A 73 8.48 -3.28 13.16
CA GLU A 73 9.59 -2.34 13.00
C GLU A 73 9.83 -2.05 11.51
N GLN A 74 9.87 -3.10 10.67
CA GLN A 74 9.95 -2.97 9.21
C GLN A 74 8.79 -2.15 8.66
N LEU A 75 7.57 -2.36 9.18
CA LEU A 75 6.41 -1.54 8.83
C LEU A 75 6.58 -0.07 9.22
N SER A 76 7.06 0.19 10.43
CA SER A 76 7.28 1.55 10.92
C SER A 76 8.28 2.31 10.04
N GLN A 77 9.40 1.67 9.70
CA GLN A 77 10.42 2.24 8.81
C GLN A 77 9.87 2.47 7.39
N PHE A 78 9.12 1.50 6.84
CA PHE A 78 8.45 1.63 5.53
C PHE A 78 7.53 2.84 5.51
N ASN A 79 6.69 2.97 6.54
CA ASN A 79 5.72 4.06 6.66
C ASN A 79 6.40 5.43 6.83
N GLN A 80 7.45 5.50 7.65
CA GLN A 80 8.21 6.74 7.83
C GLN A 80 8.84 7.20 6.51
N GLU A 81 9.49 6.31 5.78
CA GLU A 81 10.09 6.65 4.49
C GLU A 81 9.04 7.01 3.45
N PHE A 82 7.88 6.34 3.44
CA PHE A 82 6.77 6.72 2.57
C PHE A 82 6.30 8.16 2.83
N ASN A 83 6.12 8.55 4.10
CA ASN A 83 5.70 9.92 4.44
C ASN A 83 6.77 10.98 4.15
N GLN A 84 8.05 10.61 4.23
CA GLN A 84 9.17 11.49 3.88
C GLN A 84 9.43 11.55 2.38
N SER A 85 8.88 10.61 1.62
CA SER A 85 9.04 10.58 0.18
C SER A 85 8.20 11.67 -0.49
N GLY A 86 8.64 12.09 -1.68
CA GLY A 86 7.80 12.93 -2.56
C GLY A 86 6.48 12.27 -2.95
N MET A 87 6.28 10.97 -2.68
CA MET A 87 5.04 10.25 -2.99
C MET A 87 3.87 10.70 -2.11
N ALA A 88 4.12 11.09 -0.86
CA ALA A 88 3.07 11.57 0.03
C ALA A 88 2.40 12.85 -0.50
N THR A 89 3.12 13.67 -1.29
CA THR A 89 2.62 14.94 -1.83
C THR A 89 1.51 14.77 -2.87
N ILE A 90 1.41 13.58 -3.49
CA ILE A 90 0.39 13.27 -4.51
C ILE A 90 -0.71 12.34 -3.98
N VAL A 91 -0.66 12.00 -2.69
CA VAL A 91 -1.63 11.16 -1.99
C VAL A 91 -2.50 12.04 -1.12
N ASP A 92 -3.82 11.95 -1.29
CA ASP A 92 -4.80 12.75 -0.54
C ASP A 92 -5.27 12.04 0.74
N ARG A 93 -5.36 10.72 0.68
CA ARG A 93 -5.73 9.89 1.83
C ARG A 93 -4.85 8.66 1.87
N TYR A 94 -4.44 8.28 3.06
CA TYR A 94 -3.55 7.17 3.30
C TYR A 94 -3.96 6.46 4.59
N SER A 95 -3.93 5.13 4.59
CA SER A 95 -4.22 4.30 5.74
C SER A 95 -3.43 2.99 5.68
N VAL A 96 -2.97 2.53 6.83
CA VAL A 96 -2.30 1.24 7.01
C VAL A 96 -3.10 0.43 8.01
N ALA A 97 -3.32 -0.83 7.69
CA ALA A 97 -3.87 -1.80 8.62
C ALA A 97 -2.96 -3.03 8.67
N VAL A 98 -2.65 -3.50 9.87
CA VAL A 98 -2.00 -4.80 10.08
C VAL A 98 -3.12 -5.84 10.11
N GLY A 99 -3.08 -6.78 9.17
CA GLY A 99 -4.02 -7.88 9.12
C GLY A 99 -3.73 -8.88 10.23
N ASP A 100 -4.77 -9.23 10.99
CA ASP A 100 -4.72 -10.33 11.94
C ASP A 100 -5.16 -11.63 11.25
N ILE A 101 -4.40 -12.72 11.43
CA ILE A 101 -4.73 -14.06 10.92
C ILE A 101 -5.31 -14.94 12.05
N ASN A 102 -5.60 -14.38 13.22
CA ASN A 102 -6.00 -15.16 14.41
C ASN A 102 -7.46 -15.63 14.41
N GLN A 103 -8.24 -15.38 13.38
CA GLN A 103 -9.65 -15.79 13.32
C GLN A 103 -9.83 -16.98 12.36
N PRO A 104 -10.32 -18.13 12.83
CA PRO A 104 -10.68 -19.23 11.95
C PRO A 104 -11.73 -18.78 10.92
N TRP A 105 -11.55 -19.20 9.67
CA TRP A 105 -12.39 -18.81 8.54
C TRP A 105 -13.88 -19.07 8.79
N ASP A 106 -14.21 -20.14 9.52
CA ASP A 106 -15.58 -20.52 9.87
C ASP A 106 -16.33 -19.41 10.64
N GLY A 107 -15.61 -18.57 11.39
CA GLY A 107 -16.19 -17.43 12.11
C GLY A 107 -16.61 -16.26 11.22
N TYR A 108 -16.06 -16.14 10.01
CA TYR A 108 -16.38 -15.05 9.08
C TYR A 108 -17.62 -15.34 8.22
N TRP A 109 -17.91 -16.62 7.94
CA TRP A 109 -19.05 -17.03 7.11
C TRP A 109 -20.32 -17.34 7.91
N ALA A 110 -20.22 -17.46 9.23
CA ALA A 110 -21.36 -17.77 10.10
C ALA A 110 -22.28 -16.55 10.38
N GLN A 111 -21.95 -15.35 9.84
CA GLN A 111 -22.73 -14.12 10.04
C GLN A 111 -23.50 -13.66 8.79
N SER A 112 -23.55 -14.47 7.73
CA SER A 112 -24.36 -14.22 6.52
C SER A 112 -25.60 -15.11 6.47
#